data_AF-A0A3M1RUE7-F1
#
_entry.id   AF-A0A3M1RUE7-F1
#
_cell.length_a   1.000
_cell.length_b   1.000
_cell.length_c   1.000
_cell.angle_alpha   90.00
_cell.angle_beta   90.00
_cell.angle_gamma   90.00
#
_symmetry.space_group_name_H-M   'P 1'
#
loop_
_entity.id
_entity.type
_entity.pdbx_description
1 polymer ?
#
loop_
_entity_poly.entity_id
_entity_poly.type
_entity_poly.pdbx_seq_one_letter_code
_entity_poly.pdbx_strand_id
1 'polypeptide(L)'
;MSLLDEILALTDTVEACIEQGDWLAAGEANAQRQALLHSLCSDGGDSLDERTRVVLREVLDRNRAAEARLLRDRGRIGADASRIGRNRGALRAYRAAAADGG
;
A
#
# COMPACT_ATOMS: atom_id res chain seq x y z
N MET A 1 15.82 9.85 20.71
CA MET A 1 15.10 8.82 19.94
C MET A 1 16.13 7.89 19.33
N SER A 2 15.93 6.58 19.41
CA SER A 2 16.82 5.62 18.75
C SER A 2 16.44 5.46 17.27
N LEU A 3 17.37 4.94 16.46
CA LEU A 3 17.13 4.66 15.03
C LEU A 3 15.97 3.67 14.81
N LEU A 4 15.78 2.72 15.74
CA LEU A 4 14.64 1.81 15.72
C LEU A 4 13.31 2.51 15.99
N ASP A 5 13.29 3.47 16.93
CA ASP A 5 12.08 4.27 17.22
C ASP A 5 11.68 5.10 15.99
N GLU A 6 12.67 5.63 15.26
CA GLU A 6 12.45 6.40 14.04
C GLU A 6 11.89 5.53 12.90
N ILE A 7 12.40 4.31 12.72
CA ILE A 7 11.86 3.34 11.75
C ILE A 7 10.40 2.98 12.08
N LEU A 8 10.07 2.81 13.36
CA LEU A 8 8.70 2.53 13.79
C LEU A 8 7.78 3.72 13.55
N ALA A 9 8.20 4.93 13.92
CA ALA A 9 7.42 6.15 13.68
C ALA A 9 7.15 6.39 12.18
N LEU A 10 8.15 6.14 11.33
CA LEU A 10 7.97 6.22 9.88
C LEU A 10 7.06 5.10 9.36
N THR A 11 7.05 3.93 9.99
CA THR A 11 6.11 2.85 9.64
C THR A 11 4.67 3.26 9.95
N ASP A 12 4.42 3.82 11.14
CA ASP A 12 3.11 4.37 11.49
C ASP A 12 2.67 5.49 10.53
N THR A 13 3.61 6.36 10.14
CA THR A 13 3.35 7.46 9.19
C THR A 13 2.97 6.92 7.80
N VAL A 14 3.70 5.93 7.28
CA VAL A 14 3.39 5.29 5.99
C VAL A 14 1.99 4.69 6.01
N GLU A 15 1.64 3.95 7.08
CA GLU A 15 0.31 3.35 7.21
C GLU A 15 -0.79 4.41 7.27
N ALA A 16 -0.61 5.47 8.06
CA ALA A 16 -1.58 6.57 8.14
C ALA A 16 -1.78 7.26 6.78
N CYS A 17 -0.71 7.54 6.03
CA CYS A 17 -0.80 8.14 4.70
C CYS A 17 -1.53 7.22 3.71
N ILE A 18 -1.26 5.91 3.74
CA ILE A 18 -1.97 4.92 2.92
C ILE A 18 -3.47 4.91 3.24
N GLU A 19 -3.83 4.96 4.52
CA GLU A 19 -5.24 4.99 4.95
C GLU A 19 -5.97 6.24 4.52
N GLN A 20 -5.28 7.37 4.51
CA GLN A 20 -5.80 8.66 4.03
C GLN A 20 -5.80 8.77 2.50
N GLY A 21 -5.14 7.85 1.79
CA GLY A 21 -4.97 7.89 0.34
C GLY A 21 -3.94 8.92 -0.12
N ASP A 22 -3.11 9.44 0.78
CA ASP A 22 -2.00 10.34 0.45
C ASP A 22 -0.78 9.51 0.01
N TRP A 23 -0.81 9.10 -1.26
CA TRP A 23 0.23 8.26 -1.84
C TRP A 23 1.58 8.96 -1.98
N LEU A 24 1.60 10.28 -2.11
CA LEU A 24 2.84 11.04 -2.23
C LEU A 24 3.56 11.06 -0.88
N ALA A 25 2.87 11.46 0.18
CA ALA A 25 3.43 11.44 1.53
C ALA A 25 3.81 10.03 1.98
N ALA A 26 3.01 9.01 1.64
CA ALA A 26 3.35 7.61 1.89
C ALA A 26 4.67 7.20 1.21
N GLY A 27 4.87 7.64 -0.04
CA GLY A 27 6.10 7.38 -0.79
C GLY A 27 7.33 8.04 -0.18
N GLU A 28 7.22 9.30 0.22
CA GLU A 28 8.31 10.06 0.87
C GLU A 28 8.70 9.45 2.22
N ALA A 29 7.72 9.20 3.10
CA ALA A 29 7.96 8.57 4.39
C ALA A 29 8.56 7.16 4.24
N ASN A 30 8.11 6.39 3.24
CA ASN A 30 8.68 5.07 2.98
C ASN A 30 10.11 5.15 2.45
N ALA A 31 10.45 6.13 1.59
CA ALA A 31 11.81 6.32 1.12
C ALA A 31 12.78 6.66 2.27
N GLN A 32 12.36 7.52 3.19
CA GLN A 32 13.11 7.82 4.42
C GLN A 32 13.31 6.57 5.27
N ARG A 33 12.24 5.79 5.48
CA ARG A 33 12.31 4.53 6.23
C ARG A 33 13.27 3.53 5.59
N GLN A 34 13.26 3.41 4.26
CA GLN A 34 14.17 2.53 3.51
C GLN A 34 15.63 2.95 3.67
N ALA A 35 15.93 4.24 3.67
CA ALA A 35 17.28 4.73 3.92
C ALA A 35 17.79 4.34 5.31
N LEU A 36 16.95 4.48 6.35
CA LEU A 36 17.31 4.08 7.72
C LEU A 36 17.49 2.56 7.85
N LEU A 37 16.61 1.77 7.24
CA LEU A 37 16.75 0.31 7.19
C LEU A 37 18.04 -0.10 6.48
N HIS A 38 18.41 0.60 5.40
CA HIS A 38 19.64 0.33 4.68
C HIS A 38 20.88 0.65 5.52
N SER A 39 20.90 1.79 6.23
CA SER A 39 21.98 2.14 7.17
C SER A 39 22.07 1.12 8.29
N LEU A 40 20.94 0.74 8.91
CA LEU A 40 20.91 -0.28 9.96
C LEU A 40 21.52 -1.61 9.51
N CYS A 41 21.18 -2.07 8.30
CA CYS A 41 21.72 -3.31 7.74
C CYS A 41 23.18 -3.19 7.29
N SER A 42 23.64 -1.99 6.93
CA SER A 42 25.01 -1.75 6.46
C SER A 42 26.00 -1.55 7.61
N ASP A 43 25.57 -0.86 8.67
CA ASP A 43 26.40 -0.56 9.86
C ASP A 43 26.41 -1.72 10.87
N GLY A 44 25.37 -2.56 10.87
CA GLY A 44 25.16 -3.65 11.84
C GLY A 44 25.94 -4.94 11.59
N GLY A 45 27.14 -4.87 10.99
CA GLY A 45 27.96 -6.00 10.50
C GLY A 45 27.79 -7.33 11.26
N ASP A 46 27.49 -8.40 10.52
CA ASP A 46 27.26 -9.81 10.91
C ASP A 46 26.37 -10.14 12.12
N SER A 47 25.98 -9.18 12.98
CA SER A 47 25.16 -9.46 14.15
C SER A 47 24.34 -8.26 14.60
N LEU A 48 23.15 -8.11 14.01
CA LEU A 48 22.05 -7.38 14.64
C LEU A 48 21.72 -8.00 16.01
N ASP A 49 21.48 -7.19 17.04
CA ASP A 49 21.03 -7.71 18.32
C ASP A 49 19.59 -8.25 18.25
N GLU A 50 19.18 -9.04 19.24
CA GLU A 50 17.87 -9.69 19.23
C GLU A 50 16.72 -8.66 19.25
N ARG A 51 16.90 -7.55 19.95
CA ARG A 51 15.92 -6.47 20.00
C ARG A 51 15.66 -5.89 18.61
N THR A 52 16.72 -5.63 17.86
CA THR A 52 16.66 -5.14 16.49
C THR A 52 15.96 -6.14 15.58
N ARG A 53 16.27 -7.44 15.71
CA ARG A 53 15.59 -8.48 14.93
C ARG A 53 14.09 -8.54 15.20
N VAL A 54 13.67 -8.41 16.46
CA VAL A 54 12.25 -8.39 16.83
C VAL A 54 11.54 -7.21 16.17
N VAL A 55 12.11 -6.01 16.25
CA VAL A 55 11.53 -4.81 15.61
C VAL A 55 11.46 -4.96 14.09
N LEU A 56 12.52 -5.46 13.46
CA LEU A 56 12.51 -5.69 12.01
C LEU A 56 11.45 -6.71 11.58
N ARG A 57 11.22 -7.75 12.39
CA ARG A 57 10.15 -8.72 12.13
C ARG A 57 8.77 -8.09 12.24
N GLU A 58 8.54 -7.24 13.24
CA GLU A 58 7.29 -6.48 13.37
C GLU A 58 7.05 -5.60 12.14
N VAL A 59 8.05 -4.81 11.73
CA VAL A 59 7.96 -3.94 10.55
C VAL A 59 7.66 -4.74 9.29
N LEU A 60 8.27 -5.92 9.13
CA LEU A 60 8.01 -6.80 8.00
C LEU A 60 6.58 -7.35 7.98
N ASP A 61 6.08 -7.80 9.14
CA ASP A 61 4.72 -8.35 9.25
C ASP A 61 3.67 -7.26 8.99
N ARG A 62 3.89 -6.04 9.48
CA ARG A 62 3.06 -4.88 9.19
C ARG A 62 3.05 -4.53 7.70
N ASN A 63 4.20 -4.51 7.05
CA ASN A 63 4.29 -4.29 5.60
C ASN A 63 3.49 -5.34 4.81
N ARG A 64 3.60 -6.63 5.18
CA ARG A 64 2.84 -7.71 4.53
C ARG A 64 1.33 -7.54 4.72
N ALA A 65 0.90 -7.14 5.90
CA ALA A 65 -0.52 -6.87 6.18
C ALA A 65 -1.05 -5.70 5.33
N ALA A 66 -0.29 -4.62 5.25
CA ALA A 66 -0.62 -3.45 4.42
C ALA A 66 -0.68 -3.80 2.93
N GLU A 67 0.31 -4.53 2.41
CA GLU A 67 0.33 -5.01 1.02
C GLU A 67 -0.90 -5.88 0.71
N ALA A 68 -1.21 -6.85 1.57
CA ALA A 68 -2.36 -7.72 1.40
C ALA A 68 -3.68 -6.92 1.37
N ARG A 69 -3.79 -5.86 2.18
CA ARG A 69 -4.95 -4.95 2.16
C ARG A 69 -5.03 -4.17 0.85
N LEU A 70 -3.93 -3.56 0.42
CA LEU A 70 -3.87 -2.79 -0.84
C LEU A 70 -4.22 -3.66 -2.05
N LEU A 71 -3.75 -4.90 -2.09
CA LEU A 71 -4.08 -5.84 -3.16
C LEU A 71 -5.59 -6.17 -3.19
N ARG A 72 -6.21 -6.37 -2.02
CA ARG A 72 -7.67 -6.57 -1.92
C ARG A 72 -8.44 -5.34 -2.40
N ASP A 73 -8.02 -4.15 -1.98
CA ASP A 73 -8.66 -2.90 -2.37
C ASP A 73 -8.56 -2.65 -3.87
N ARG A 74 -7.37 -2.89 -4.46
CA ARG A 74 -7.18 -2.84 -5.92
C ARG A 74 -8.08 -3.83 -6.65
N GLY A 75 -8.20 -5.06 -6.15
CA GLY A 75 -9.09 -6.07 -6.71
C GLY A 75 -10.56 -5.63 -6.72
N ARG A 76 -11.03 -5.04 -5.62
CA ARG A 76 -12.38 -4.49 -5.50
C ARG A 76 -12.61 -3.34 -6.48
N ILE A 77 -11.69 -2.37 -6.54
CA ILE A 77 -11.78 -1.23 -7.47
C ILE A 77 -11.83 -1.72 -8.92
N GLY A 78 -11.00 -2.72 -9.28
CA GLY A 78 -11.02 -3.32 -10.61
C GLY A 78 -12.35 -4.00 -10.95
N ALA A 79 -12.95 -4.71 -9.98
CA ALA A 79 -14.25 -5.34 -10.14
C ALA A 79 -15.38 -4.30 -10.34
N ASP A 80 -15.35 -3.22 -9.57
CA ASP A 80 -16.32 -2.13 -9.66
C ASP A 80 -16.19 -1.36 -10.98
N ALA A 81 -14.97 -1.05 -11.41
CA ALA A 81 -14.71 -0.43 -12.72
C ALA A 81 -15.24 -1.30 -13.87
N SER A 82 -15.03 -2.63 -13.79
CA SER A 82 -15.55 -3.58 -14.77
C SER A 82 -17.08 -3.63 -14.78
N ARG A 83 -17.73 -3.54 -13.62
CA ARG A 83 -19.19 -3.47 -13.49
C ARG A 83 -19.75 -2.20 -14.13
N ILE A 84 -19.12 -1.04 -13.89
CA ILE A 84 -19.51 0.24 -14.53
C ILE A 84 -19.37 0.14 -16.05
N GLY A 85 -18.26 -0.42 -16.55
CA GLY A 85 -18.03 -0.61 -17.99
C GLY A 85 -19.11 -1.46 -18.65
N ARG A 86 -19.47 -2.60 -18.05
CA ARG A 86 -20.55 -3.48 -18.54
C ARG A 86 -21.91 -2.79 -18.54
N ASN A 87 -22.25 -2.06 -17.49
CA ASN A 87 -23.52 -1.33 -17.41
C ASN A 87 -23.63 -0.24 -18.51
N ARG A 88 -22.52 0.47 -18.80
CA ARG A 88 -22.48 1.43 -19.92
C ARG A 88 -22.66 0.75 -21.27
N GLY A 89 -22.06 -0.43 -21.46
CA GLY A 89 -22.24 -1.25 -22.67
C GLY A 89 -23.69 -1.70 -22.85
N ALA A 90 -24.31 -2.21 -21.78
CA ALA A 90 -25.72 -2.63 -21.79
C ALA A 90 -26.68 -1.46 -22.09
N LEU A 91 -26.46 -0.29 -21.50
CA LEU A 91 -27.25 0.92 -21.79
C LEU A 91 -27.09 1.39 -23.24
N ARG A 92 -25.89 1.29 -23.82
CA ARG A 92 -25.65 1.61 -25.24
C ARG A 92 -26.39 0.63 -26.15
N ALA A 93 -26.31 -0.68 -25.87
CA ALA A 93 -27.02 -1.69 -26.64
C ALA A 93 -28.54 -1.51 -26.58
N TYR A 94 -29.08 -1.19 -25.40
CA TYR A 94 -30.51 -0.90 -25.24
C TYR A 94 -30.95 0.32 -26.05
N ARG A 95 -30.17 1.41 -26.05
CA ARG A 95 -30.46 2.61 -26.85
C ARG A 95 -30.40 2.36 -28.35
N ALA A 96 -29.47 1.54 -28.83
CA ALA A 96 -29.38 1.17 -30.24
C ALA A 96 -30.61 0.35 -30.67
N ALA A 97 -30.98 -0.67 -29.90
CA ALA A 97 -32.15 -1.49 -30.18
C ALA A 97 -33.47 -0.69 -30.15
N ALA A 98 -33.56 0.33 -29.30
CA ALA A 98 -34.71 1.23 -29.24
C ALA A 98 -34.77 2.23 -30.41
N ALA A 99 -33.64 2.52 -31.07
CA ALA A 99 -33.56 3.41 -32.23
C ALA A 99 -33.78 2.68 -33.57
N ASP A 100 -33.44 1.38 -33.64
CA ASP A 100 -33.63 0.56 -34.84
C ASP A 100 -35.04 -0.07 -34.95
N GLY A 101 -35.87 0.05 -33.91
CA GLY A 101 -37.20 -0.56 -33.82
C GLY A 101 -38.40 0.40 -33.93
N GLY A 102 -38.17 1.67 -34.29
CA GLY A 102 -39.21 2.69 -34.50
C GLY A 102 -39.19 3.24 -35.92
#